data_AF-A0A2Z2K3V4-F1
#
_entry.id   AF-A0A2Z2K3V4-F1
#
_cell.length_a   1.000
_cell.length_b   1.000
_cell.length_c   1.000
_cell.angle_alpha   90.00
_cell.angle_beta   90.00
_cell.angle_gamma   90.00
#
_symmetry.space_group_name_H-M   'P 1'
#
loop_
_entity.id
_entity.type
_entity.pdbx_description
1 polymer ?
#
loop_
_entity_poly.entity_id
_entity_poly.type
_entity_poly.pdbx_seq_one_letter_code
_entity_poly.pdbx_strand_id
1 'polypeptide(L)'
;MKKDPASIKSSLSCSCTHVYDACVIVFTPADVHPSKEQIHALIYDPKSGKWSRKWRSFPHMIYDRCRIQRSSRFQQLLRFRERYKDLVFLNRPLRNKWTIHQTFSQKTRFRQHMPETLLYHSSVDLQRMLKAYPVIYIKPINGTGGRGILRIERLRVGKGGYDIQGRRQDRRIIAPRKVSQARLEGIVRQWCIGGRFLVQQGIPLRLPGGRFHDYRMLVQKNGHGVWEFTGMAGRVGAARSVTSNLHGGGHAVRAEILLKKWLGSAEKSDRVIKNAEKLGLEAAAYLEDSFSALCELALDLAIDREGRIYVLEVNPKPAREVFARAGDGGTYHKALIRPLEYALWMYNNKNTPSSAKTTEE
;
A
#
# COMPACT_ATOMS: atom_id res chain seq x y z
N MET A 1 10.79 -0.28 -15.95
CA MET A 1 9.49 0.03 -16.57
C MET A 1 9.30 1.54 -16.57
N LYS A 2 9.49 2.17 -17.73
CA LYS A 2 8.96 3.49 -18.02
C LYS A 2 7.45 3.39 -17.82
N LYS A 3 6.91 3.96 -16.75
CA LYS A 3 5.45 4.11 -16.64
C LYS A 3 5.10 5.25 -17.58
N ASP A 4 4.37 4.92 -18.65
CA ASP A 4 3.81 5.93 -19.53
C ASP A 4 2.91 6.86 -18.69
N PRO A 5 3.19 8.17 -18.64
CA PRO A 5 2.29 9.10 -17.98
C PRO A 5 0.86 9.05 -18.55
N ALA A 6 0.62 8.44 -19.72
CA ALA A 6 -0.70 8.28 -20.36
C ALA A 6 -1.81 7.70 -19.47
N SER A 7 -1.54 6.78 -18.54
CA SER A 7 -2.61 6.18 -17.71
C SER A 7 -3.14 7.13 -16.63
N ILE A 8 -2.47 8.26 -16.39
CA ILE A 8 -2.90 9.35 -15.51
C ILE A 8 -3.48 10.52 -16.34
N LYS A 9 -3.26 10.51 -17.67
CA LYS A 9 -3.46 11.67 -18.56
C LYS A 9 -4.91 11.93 -19.01
N SER A 10 -5.87 11.01 -18.90
CA SER A 10 -7.25 11.26 -19.39
C SER A 10 -8.28 11.38 -18.27
N SER A 11 -8.16 10.58 -17.21
CA SER A 11 -9.23 10.40 -16.22
C SER A 11 -9.20 11.42 -15.07
N LEU A 12 -8.04 11.98 -14.74
CA LEU A 12 -7.89 13.03 -13.72
C LEU A 12 -8.08 14.45 -14.26
N SER A 13 -7.93 14.67 -15.56
CA SER A 13 -7.86 16.02 -16.12
C SER A 13 -9.18 16.51 -16.70
N CYS A 14 -9.98 15.61 -17.30
CA CYS A 14 -11.31 15.93 -17.81
C CYS A 14 -12.32 16.18 -16.67
N SER A 15 -12.27 15.38 -15.60
CA SER A 15 -13.19 15.51 -14.46
C SER A 15 -12.98 16.77 -13.61
N CYS A 16 -11.80 17.38 -13.64
CA CYS A 16 -11.39 18.39 -12.64
C CYS A 16 -11.44 19.84 -13.12
N THR A 17 -11.36 20.05 -14.43
CA THR A 17 -11.36 21.40 -15.02
C THR A 17 -12.77 21.92 -15.32
N HIS A 18 -13.80 21.07 -15.26
CA HIS A 18 -15.21 21.47 -15.42
C HIS A 18 -16.02 21.43 -14.12
N VAL A 19 -15.61 20.67 -13.11
CA VAL A 19 -16.43 20.46 -11.89
C VAL A 19 -15.94 21.29 -10.70
N TYR A 20 -14.67 21.72 -10.67
CA TYR A 20 -14.03 22.12 -9.41
C TYR A 20 -13.16 23.39 -9.45
N ASP A 21 -13.16 24.15 -10.54
CA ASP A 21 -12.35 25.38 -10.72
C ASP A 21 -10.87 25.23 -10.29
N ALA A 22 -10.33 24.02 -10.50
CA ALA A 22 -9.01 23.62 -10.02
C ALA A 22 -8.00 23.53 -11.17
N CYS A 23 -6.91 24.28 -11.08
CA CYS A 23 -5.78 24.12 -12.01
C CYS A 23 -4.89 22.96 -11.60
N VAL A 24 -4.99 21.82 -12.29
CA VAL A 24 -4.13 20.65 -12.07
C VAL A 24 -2.91 20.72 -12.99
N ILE A 25 -1.72 20.70 -12.40
CA ILE A 25 -0.44 20.64 -13.11
C ILE A 25 0.32 19.36 -12.76
N VAL A 26 1.03 18.80 -13.74
CA VAL A 26 1.89 17.61 -13.55
C VAL A 26 3.34 18.01 -13.78
N PHE A 27 4.19 17.73 -12.80
CA PHE A 27 5.61 18.04 -12.89
C PHE A 27 6.46 17.00 -12.15
N THR A 28 7.76 17.10 -12.35
CA THR A 28 8.81 16.33 -11.70
C THR A 28 9.82 17.31 -11.10
N PRO A 29 10.63 16.92 -10.10
CA PRO A 29 11.66 17.80 -9.54
C PRO A 29 12.60 18.42 -10.58
N ALA A 30 12.81 17.77 -11.72
CA ALA A 30 13.66 18.27 -12.80
C ALA A 30 13.00 19.36 -13.66
N ASP A 31 11.68 19.57 -13.52
CA ASP A 31 10.95 20.63 -14.24
C ASP A 31 10.96 21.97 -13.46
N VAL A 32 11.54 22.00 -12.26
CA VAL A 32 11.63 23.18 -11.40
C VAL A 32 12.83 24.03 -11.85
N HIS A 33 12.61 25.32 -12.10
CA HIS A 33 13.68 26.21 -12.49
C HIS A 33 14.65 26.41 -11.30
N PRO A 34 15.98 26.36 -11.50
CA PRO A 34 16.94 26.41 -10.39
C PRO A 34 16.91 27.71 -9.57
N SER A 35 16.66 28.84 -10.24
CA SER A 35 16.75 30.21 -9.71
C SER A 35 15.47 31.04 -9.80
N LYS A 36 14.41 30.51 -10.40
CA LYS A 36 13.11 31.19 -10.52
C LYS A 36 12.10 30.31 -9.81
N GLU A 37 11.17 30.88 -9.05
CA GLU A 37 10.10 30.12 -8.37
C GLU A 37 9.03 29.66 -9.38
N GLN A 38 9.47 28.98 -10.45
CA GLN A 38 8.64 28.55 -11.56
C GLN A 38 8.90 27.09 -11.92
N ILE A 39 7.86 26.46 -12.44
CA ILE A 39 7.84 25.05 -12.85
C ILE A 39 7.40 24.97 -14.31
N HIS A 40 8.17 24.25 -15.14
CA HIS A 40 7.80 23.97 -16.52
C HIS A 40 6.84 22.77 -16.58
N ALA A 41 5.63 22.97 -16.06
CA ALA A 41 4.69 21.90 -15.81
C ALA A 41 3.90 21.49 -17.06
N LEU A 42 3.44 20.24 -17.07
CA LEU A 42 2.49 19.71 -18.05
C LEU A 42 1.06 20.03 -17.58
N ILE A 43 0.27 20.65 -18.45
CA ILE A 43 -1.10 21.10 -18.18
C ILE A 43 -2.03 20.50 -19.23
N TYR A 44 -3.16 19.98 -18.78
CA TYR A 44 -4.21 19.49 -19.67
C TYR A 44 -5.18 20.62 -19.98
N ASP A 45 -5.47 20.79 -21.26
CA ASP A 45 -6.57 21.63 -21.70
C ASP A 45 -7.79 20.73 -21.98
N PRO A 46 -8.87 20.84 -21.19
CA PRO A 46 -10.08 20.05 -21.41
C PRO A 46 -10.78 20.38 -22.73
N LYS A 47 -10.67 21.62 -23.22
CA LYS A 47 -11.35 22.05 -24.45
C LYS A 47 -10.75 21.37 -25.67
N SER A 48 -9.42 21.32 -25.75
CA SER A 48 -8.71 20.65 -26.85
C SER A 48 -8.39 19.18 -26.58
N GLY A 49 -8.55 18.70 -25.33
CA GLY A 49 -8.16 17.37 -24.90
C GLY A 49 -6.65 17.11 -24.94
N LYS A 50 -5.82 18.16 -25.03
CA LYS A 50 -4.37 18.05 -25.24
C LYS A 50 -3.57 18.45 -24.00
N TRP A 51 -2.42 17.80 -23.84
CA TRP A 51 -1.40 18.19 -22.87
C TRP A 51 -0.39 19.13 -23.50
N SER A 52 -0.04 20.21 -22.81
CA SER A 52 0.99 21.16 -23.22
C SER A 52 1.90 21.52 -22.04
N ARG A 53 3.14 21.91 -22.31
CA ARG A 53 4.04 22.41 -21.26
C ARG A 53 3.93 23.94 -21.17
N LYS A 54 3.82 24.45 -19.94
CA LYS A 54 3.75 25.89 -19.66
C LYS A 54 4.48 26.20 -18.36
N TRP A 55 5.13 27.37 -18.30
CA TRP A 55 5.69 27.88 -17.05
C TRP A 55 4.55 28.32 -16.11
N ARG A 56 4.63 27.89 -14.85
CA ARG A 56 3.66 28.19 -13.79
C ARG A 56 4.38 28.44 -12.47
N SER A 57 3.73 29.19 -11.59
CA SER A 57 4.11 29.26 -10.18
C SER A 57 3.96 27.89 -9.51
N PHE A 58 4.51 27.77 -8.30
CA PHE A 58 4.30 26.60 -7.47
C PHE A 58 2.82 26.42 -7.12
N PRO A 59 2.31 25.18 -7.07
CA PRO A 59 0.93 24.93 -6.71
C PRO A 59 0.70 25.13 -5.20
N HIS A 60 -0.52 25.47 -4.81
CA HIS A 60 -0.92 25.57 -3.40
C HIS A 60 -0.74 24.26 -2.60
N MET A 61 -0.74 23.13 -3.31
CA MET A 61 -0.64 21.78 -2.75
C MET A 61 0.05 20.83 -3.73
N ILE A 62 0.77 19.84 -3.20
CA ILE A 62 1.46 18.81 -3.96
C ILE A 62 0.92 17.43 -3.61
N TYR A 63 0.41 16.74 -4.62
CA TYR A 63 0.05 15.33 -4.53
C TYR A 63 1.22 14.43 -4.99
N ASP A 64 2.10 14.07 -4.05
CA ASP A 64 3.29 13.28 -4.36
C ASP A 64 2.98 11.79 -4.61
N ARG A 65 3.02 11.40 -5.89
CA ARG A 65 2.80 10.02 -6.35
C ARG A 65 4.05 9.24 -6.70
N CYS A 66 5.24 9.76 -6.36
CA CYS A 66 6.49 9.07 -6.61
C CYS A 66 6.75 7.99 -5.55
N ARG A 67 6.91 6.73 -5.98
CA ARG A 67 7.15 5.58 -5.09
C ARG A 67 8.64 5.43 -4.79
N ILE A 68 8.95 4.86 -3.62
CA ILE A 68 10.33 4.54 -3.21
C ILE A 68 10.99 3.62 -4.24
N GLN A 69 12.15 4.04 -4.72
CA GLN A 69 12.98 3.31 -5.68
C GLN A 69 14.44 3.74 -5.55
N ARG A 70 15.38 2.82 -5.80
CA ARG A 70 16.83 3.12 -5.83
C ARG A 70 17.19 3.72 -7.19
N SER A 71 16.91 5.02 -7.38
CA SER A 71 17.20 5.73 -8.64
C SER A 71 17.58 7.19 -8.36
N SER A 72 18.34 7.80 -9.28
CA SER A 72 18.69 9.23 -9.24
C SER A 72 17.44 10.13 -9.17
N ARG A 73 16.38 9.77 -9.89
CA ARG A 73 15.09 10.47 -9.86
C ARG A 73 14.43 10.48 -8.48
N PHE A 74 14.57 9.40 -7.71
CA PHE A 74 14.06 9.38 -6.34
C PHE A 74 14.92 10.25 -5.41
N GLN A 75 16.24 10.27 -5.61
CA GLN A 75 17.12 11.19 -4.88
C GLN A 75 16.81 12.66 -5.18
N GLN A 76 16.48 13.00 -6.42
CA GLN A 76 15.99 14.34 -6.79
C GLN A 76 14.70 14.71 -6.05
N LEU A 77 13.76 13.76 -5.91
CA LEU A 77 12.54 14.00 -5.12
C LEU A 77 12.87 14.26 -3.64
N LEU A 78 13.78 13.48 -3.05
CA LEU A 78 14.17 13.69 -1.65
C LEU A 78 14.75 15.10 -1.45
N ARG A 79 15.67 15.53 -2.34
CA ARG A 79 16.21 16.90 -2.31
C ARG A 79 15.15 17.97 -2.54
N PHE A 80 14.18 17.72 -3.43
CA PHE A 80 13.07 18.63 -3.66
C PHE A 80 12.21 18.78 -2.39
N ARG A 81 11.85 17.67 -1.73
CA ARG A 81 11.07 17.72 -0.49
C ARG A 81 11.82 18.41 0.65
N GLU A 82 13.14 18.25 0.71
CA GLU A 82 13.97 18.93 1.70
C GLU A 82 14.04 20.44 1.43
N ARG A 83 14.32 20.83 0.18
CA ARG A 83 14.41 22.25 -0.21
C ARG A 83 13.08 22.98 -0.10
N TYR A 84 11.97 22.29 -0.38
CA TYR A 84 10.62 22.86 -0.40
C TYR A 84 9.74 22.23 0.70
N LYS A 85 10.28 22.12 1.91
CA LYS A 85 9.62 21.49 3.07
C LYS A 85 8.36 22.23 3.53
N ASP A 86 8.26 23.52 3.24
CA ASP A 86 7.14 24.39 3.63
C ASP A 86 5.93 24.28 2.68
N LEU A 87 6.10 23.61 1.53
CA LEU A 87 4.98 23.32 0.64
C LEU A 87 4.05 22.28 1.25
N VAL A 88 2.75 22.45 1.02
CA VAL A 88 1.73 21.53 1.52
C VAL A 88 1.68 20.27 0.65
N PHE A 89 2.01 19.12 1.24
CA PHE A 89 1.87 17.81 0.60
C PHE A 89 0.59 17.11 1.08
N LEU A 90 -0.26 16.65 0.16
CA LEU A 90 -1.53 16.00 0.50
C LEU A 90 -1.35 14.69 1.30
N ASN A 91 -0.25 13.97 1.06
CA ASN A 91 0.05 12.73 1.76
C ASN A 91 1.52 12.70 2.14
N ARG A 92 1.82 12.70 3.44
CA ARG A 92 3.19 12.53 3.93
C ARG A 92 3.66 11.09 3.71
N PRO A 93 4.96 10.87 3.44
CA PRO A 93 5.50 9.52 3.39
C PRO A 93 5.35 8.83 4.75
N LEU A 94 4.75 7.63 4.75
CA LEU A 94 4.76 6.78 5.94
C LEU A 94 6.15 6.19 6.20
N ARG A 95 6.38 5.84 7.47
CA ARG A 95 7.57 5.09 7.91
C ARG A 95 7.54 3.65 7.40
N ASN A 96 8.64 2.93 7.62
CA ASN A 96 8.82 1.57 7.11
C ASN A 96 7.85 0.56 7.77
N LYS A 97 7.76 -0.65 7.22
CA LYS A 97 6.82 -1.69 7.66
C LYS A 97 6.93 -2.03 9.15
N TRP A 98 8.16 -2.01 9.69
CA TRP A 98 8.39 -2.32 11.10
C TRP A 98 7.81 -1.22 11.99
N THR A 99 8.08 0.03 11.67
CA THR A 99 7.51 1.16 12.43
C THR A 99 5.98 1.14 12.42
N ILE A 100 5.35 0.92 11.27
CA ILE A 100 3.89 0.85 11.18
C ILE A 100 3.34 -0.30 12.03
N HIS A 101 3.99 -1.47 12.01
CA HIS A 101 3.62 -2.60 12.86
C HIS A 101 3.75 -2.26 14.35
N GLN A 102 4.84 -1.61 14.76
CA GLN A 102 5.05 -1.16 16.14
C GLN A 102 3.98 -0.13 16.56
N THR A 103 3.66 0.83 15.70
CA THR A 103 2.60 1.82 15.96
C THR A 103 1.26 1.14 16.20
N PHE A 104 0.81 0.23 15.32
CA PHE A 104 -0.42 -0.52 15.57
C PHE A 104 -0.37 -1.36 16.84
N SER A 105 0.79 -1.93 17.17
CA SER A 105 0.95 -2.76 18.38
C SER A 105 0.77 -1.99 19.69
N GLN A 106 0.81 -0.65 19.67
CA GLN A 106 0.58 0.19 20.86
C GLN A 106 -0.89 0.22 21.30
N LYS A 107 -1.85 -0.16 20.43
CA LYS A 107 -3.28 -0.16 20.76
C LYS A 107 -3.84 -1.57 20.63
N THR A 108 -4.42 -2.09 21.71
CA THR A 108 -5.00 -3.44 21.77
C THR A 108 -5.98 -3.72 20.63
N ARG A 109 -6.82 -2.73 20.28
CA ARG A 109 -7.80 -2.85 19.18
C ARG A 109 -7.17 -3.18 17.83
N PHE A 110 -5.95 -2.73 17.55
CA PHE A 110 -5.24 -3.03 16.30
C PHE A 110 -4.34 -4.25 16.43
N ARG A 111 -3.75 -4.49 17.61
CA ARG A 111 -2.81 -5.60 17.86
C ARG A 111 -3.42 -6.96 17.49
N GLN A 112 -4.69 -7.21 17.79
CA GLN A 112 -5.40 -8.43 17.40
C GLN A 112 -5.51 -8.65 15.89
N HIS A 113 -5.39 -7.59 15.09
CA HIS A 113 -5.40 -7.61 13.63
C HIS A 113 -3.99 -7.60 13.03
N MET A 114 -2.93 -7.71 13.84
CA MET A 114 -1.57 -7.78 13.32
C MET A 114 -1.08 -9.23 13.36
N PRO A 115 -0.49 -9.75 12.28
CA PRO A 115 0.24 -11.01 12.36
C PRO A 115 1.45 -10.84 13.30
N GLU A 116 1.77 -11.89 14.07
CA GLU A 116 2.96 -11.89 14.91
C GLU A 116 4.19 -11.61 14.06
N THR A 117 4.99 -10.62 14.44
CA THR A 117 6.09 -10.12 13.62
C THR A 117 7.27 -9.76 14.50
N LEU A 118 8.45 -10.27 14.13
CA LEU A 118 9.72 -9.93 14.74
C LEU A 118 10.61 -9.20 13.73
N LEU A 119 11.49 -8.36 14.24
CA LEU A 119 12.66 -7.92 13.51
C LEU A 119 13.70 -9.06 13.52
N TYR A 120 14.20 -9.46 12.36
CA TYR A 120 15.19 -10.53 12.24
C TYR A 120 16.57 -10.04 12.69
N HIS A 121 17.11 -10.63 13.75
CA HIS A 121 18.49 -10.40 14.20
C HIS A 121 19.36 -11.64 14.00
N SER A 122 18.83 -12.83 14.26
CA SER A 122 19.58 -14.09 14.15
C SER A 122 18.68 -15.28 13.85
N SER A 123 19.30 -16.47 13.69
CA SER A 123 18.57 -17.73 13.54
C SER A 123 17.67 -18.05 14.75
N VAL A 124 17.92 -17.47 15.92
CA VAL A 124 17.06 -17.64 17.11
C VAL A 124 15.66 -17.08 16.86
N ASP A 125 15.53 -15.92 16.20
CA ASP A 125 14.23 -15.35 15.84
C ASP A 125 13.48 -16.24 14.85
N LEU A 126 14.22 -16.79 13.88
CA LEU A 126 13.68 -17.72 12.89
C LEU A 126 13.14 -18.98 13.57
N GLN A 127 13.93 -19.61 14.44
CA GLN A 127 13.54 -20.82 15.17
C GLN A 127 12.34 -20.57 16.08
N ARG A 128 12.34 -19.44 16.82
CA ARG A 128 11.21 -19.03 17.66
C ARG A 128 9.90 -18.95 16.86
N MET A 129 9.94 -18.26 15.72
CA MET A 129 8.75 -18.10 14.88
C MET A 129 8.33 -19.41 14.21
N LEU A 130 9.28 -20.22 13.76
CA LEU A 130 8.99 -21.54 13.18
C LEU A 130 8.50 -22.55 14.20
N LYS A 131 8.78 -22.38 15.50
CA LYS A 131 8.21 -23.20 16.57
C LYS A 131 6.73 -22.85 16.76
N ALA A 132 6.43 -21.56 16.86
CA ALA A 132 5.08 -21.05 17.10
C ALA A 132 4.14 -21.19 15.89
N TYR A 133 4.64 -20.98 14.67
CA TYR A 133 3.82 -20.92 13.47
C TYR A 133 4.30 -21.89 12.39
N PRO A 134 3.39 -22.63 11.73
CA PRO A 134 3.77 -23.58 10.69
C PRO A 134 4.27 -22.90 9.41
N VAL A 135 3.86 -21.65 9.17
CA VAL A 135 4.27 -20.87 8.00
C VAL A 135 4.74 -19.50 8.49
N ILE A 136 5.86 -19.03 7.93
CA ILE A 136 6.37 -17.68 8.16
C ILE A 136 6.84 -17.05 6.85
N TYR A 137 6.95 -15.73 6.85
CA TYR A 137 7.51 -14.95 5.77
C TYR A 137 8.69 -14.12 6.28
N ILE A 138 9.81 -14.20 5.56
CA ILE A 138 10.92 -13.27 5.67
C ILE A 138 10.70 -12.16 4.63
N LYS A 139 10.59 -10.90 5.07
CA LYS A 139 10.35 -9.75 4.19
C LYS A 139 11.20 -8.54 4.59
N PRO A 140 11.72 -7.74 3.66
CA PRO A 140 12.50 -6.55 4.02
C PRO A 140 11.60 -5.50 4.69
N ILE A 141 12.12 -4.73 5.64
CA ILE A 141 11.36 -3.63 6.29
C ILE A 141 10.96 -2.54 5.29
N ASN A 142 11.77 -2.38 4.23
CA ASN A 142 11.59 -1.44 3.14
C ASN A 142 11.40 -2.20 1.83
N GLY A 143 10.48 -1.75 0.98
CA GLY A 143 10.28 -2.35 -0.34
C GLY A 143 8.81 -2.48 -0.69
N THR A 144 8.54 -2.80 -1.95
CA THR A 144 7.20 -2.85 -2.54
C THR A 144 7.09 -3.97 -3.56
N GLY A 145 5.86 -4.45 -3.80
CA GLY A 145 5.56 -5.38 -4.89
C GLY A 145 6.02 -6.82 -4.66
N GLY A 146 6.22 -7.23 -3.40
CA GLY A 146 6.57 -8.60 -3.06
C GLY A 146 8.02 -9.00 -3.38
N ARG A 147 8.91 -8.02 -3.50
CA ARG A 147 10.35 -8.24 -3.75
C ARG A 147 11.07 -8.62 -2.47
N GLY A 148 11.98 -9.59 -2.57
CA GLY A 148 12.80 -10.05 -1.44
C GLY A 148 12.02 -10.83 -0.39
N ILE A 149 10.88 -11.43 -0.75
CA ILE A 149 10.05 -12.22 0.17
C ILE A 149 10.43 -13.69 0.06
N LEU A 150 10.64 -14.34 1.21
CA LEU A 150 10.85 -15.77 1.32
C LEU A 150 9.78 -16.35 2.25
N ARG A 151 8.95 -17.25 1.73
CA ARG A 151 8.01 -18.07 2.50
C ARG A 151 8.73 -19.32 2.97
N ILE A 152 8.51 -19.70 4.22
CA ILE A 152 9.05 -20.91 4.84
C ILE A 152 7.88 -21.63 5.50
N GLU A 153 7.70 -22.90 5.16
CA GLU A 153 6.66 -23.77 5.72
C GLU A 153 7.30 -25.00 6.34
N ARG A 154 6.99 -25.26 7.62
CA ARG A 154 7.42 -26.44 8.34
C ARG A 154 6.65 -27.65 7.83
N LEU A 155 7.38 -28.67 7.36
CA LEU A 155 6.78 -29.94 6.96
C LEU A 155 6.39 -30.74 8.22
N ARG A 156 5.30 -31.52 8.15
CA ARG A 156 4.83 -32.33 9.28
C ARG A 156 5.90 -33.36 9.72
N VAL A 157 5.82 -33.70 11.00
CA VAL A 157 6.77 -34.56 11.76
C VAL A 157 6.97 -35.91 11.06
N GLY A 158 8.23 -36.35 10.96
CA GLY A 158 8.64 -37.61 10.29
C GLY A 158 9.53 -37.42 9.06
N LYS A 159 9.55 -36.23 8.43
CA LYS A 159 10.41 -35.92 7.27
C LYS A 159 11.39 -34.76 7.49
N GLY A 160 11.58 -34.32 8.74
CA GLY A 160 12.51 -33.28 9.19
C GLY A 160 12.91 -32.25 8.13
N GLY A 161 12.21 -31.11 8.03
CA GLY A 161 12.59 -30.08 7.07
C GLY A 161 11.53 -29.04 6.78
N TYR A 162 11.86 -28.17 5.82
CA TYR A 162 11.07 -27.00 5.46
C TYR A 162 10.88 -26.94 3.95
N ASP A 163 9.70 -26.54 3.51
CA ASP A 163 9.49 -26.04 2.16
C ASP A 163 9.80 -24.55 2.13
N ILE A 164 10.63 -24.13 1.17
CA ILE A 164 10.89 -22.73 0.91
C ILE A 164 10.51 -22.35 -0.51
N GLN A 165 9.88 -21.19 -0.62
CA GLN A 165 9.45 -20.59 -1.88
C GLN A 165 9.54 -19.07 -1.74
N GLY A 166 9.82 -18.34 -2.82
CA GLY A 166 10.03 -16.91 -2.66
C GLY A 166 10.16 -16.12 -3.93
N ARG A 167 10.58 -14.87 -3.77
CA ARG A 167 10.87 -13.95 -4.86
C ARG A 167 12.05 -13.07 -4.48
N ARG A 168 13.11 -13.13 -5.28
CA ARG A 168 14.32 -12.31 -5.11
C ARG A 168 14.02 -10.82 -5.32
N GLN A 169 14.97 -9.95 -4.97
CA GLN A 169 14.86 -8.50 -5.18
C GLN A 169 14.68 -8.12 -6.66
N ASP A 170 15.32 -8.86 -7.56
CA ASP A 170 15.19 -8.75 -9.02
C ASP A 170 13.90 -9.37 -9.59
N ARG A 171 12.98 -9.83 -8.72
CA ARG A 171 11.68 -10.45 -9.03
C ARG A 171 11.72 -11.89 -9.53
N ARG A 172 12.90 -12.53 -9.65
CA ARG A 172 12.98 -13.96 -9.99
C ARG A 172 12.28 -14.80 -8.93
N ILE A 173 11.43 -15.72 -9.38
CA ILE A 173 10.69 -16.65 -8.51
C ILE A 173 11.66 -17.73 -8.05
N ILE A 174 11.60 -18.05 -6.75
CA ILE A 174 12.22 -19.23 -6.18
C ILE A 174 11.13 -20.29 -6.11
N ALA A 175 11.28 -21.33 -6.92
CA ALA A 175 10.36 -22.46 -6.92
C ALA A 175 10.39 -23.18 -5.56
N PRO A 176 9.28 -23.84 -5.17
CA PRO A 176 9.24 -24.65 -3.96
C PRO A 176 10.37 -25.66 -3.92
N ARG A 177 11.10 -25.72 -2.81
CA ARG A 177 12.12 -26.75 -2.57
C ARG A 177 12.21 -27.09 -1.10
N LYS A 178 12.53 -28.35 -0.81
CA LYS A 178 12.72 -28.85 0.56
C LYS A 178 14.16 -28.60 1.02
N VAL A 179 14.31 -28.20 2.27
CA VAL A 179 15.62 -27.95 2.91
C VAL A 179 15.63 -28.47 4.34
N SER A 180 16.81 -28.91 4.81
CA SER A 180 17.05 -29.23 6.23
C SER A 180 17.10 -27.95 7.07
N GLN A 181 17.02 -28.09 8.40
CA GLN A 181 17.16 -26.99 9.36
C GLN A 181 18.47 -26.20 9.14
N ALA A 182 19.62 -26.87 9.16
CA ALA A 182 20.92 -26.22 9.01
C ALA A 182 21.04 -25.44 7.69
N ARG A 183 20.53 -26.02 6.60
CA ARG A 183 20.53 -25.35 5.29
C ARG A 183 19.58 -24.15 5.27
N LEU A 184 18.43 -24.23 5.93
CA LEU A 184 17.49 -23.12 6.04
C LEU A 184 18.13 -21.90 6.70
N GLU A 185 18.79 -22.09 7.83
CA GLU A 185 19.43 -21.00 8.58
C GLU A 185 20.50 -20.28 7.74
N GLY A 186 21.35 -21.04 7.05
CA GLY A 186 22.33 -20.48 6.12
C GLY A 186 21.68 -19.68 4.99
N ILE A 187 20.58 -20.19 4.42
CA ILE A 187 19.81 -19.49 3.38
C ILE A 187 19.23 -18.18 3.89
N VAL A 188 18.58 -18.20 5.06
CA VAL A 188 17.93 -17.01 5.64
C VAL A 188 18.98 -15.97 6.04
N ARG A 189 20.09 -16.39 6.65
CA ARG A 189 21.22 -15.51 6.96
C ARG A 189 21.71 -14.80 5.71
N GLN A 190 21.99 -15.55 4.64
CA GLN A 190 22.41 -14.98 3.35
C GLN A 190 21.34 -14.07 2.73
N TRP A 191 20.06 -14.45 2.85
CA TRP A 191 18.93 -13.68 2.33
C TRP A 191 18.81 -12.31 2.98
N CYS A 192 19.14 -12.23 4.27
CA CYS A 192 19.04 -11.03 5.09
C CYS A 192 20.30 -10.15 5.06
N ILE A 193 21.38 -10.55 4.38
CA ILE A 193 22.62 -9.76 4.31
C ILE A 193 22.36 -8.36 3.72
N GLY A 194 22.96 -7.35 4.36
CA GLY A 194 22.95 -5.97 3.88
C GLY A 194 21.60 -5.25 4.02
N GLY A 195 20.68 -5.77 4.82
CA GLY A 195 19.39 -5.12 5.07
C GLY A 195 18.70 -5.58 6.34
N ARG A 196 17.66 -4.84 6.73
CA ARG A 196 16.78 -5.20 7.86
C ARG A 196 15.55 -5.95 7.34
N PHE A 197 15.24 -7.07 7.97
CA PHE A 197 14.15 -7.97 7.58
C PHE A 197 13.23 -8.24 8.76
N LEU A 198 12.00 -8.61 8.44
CA LEU A 198 10.96 -9.05 9.35
C LEU A 198 10.77 -10.54 9.20
N VAL A 199 10.58 -11.24 10.31
CA VAL A 199 10.02 -12.59 10.37
C VAL A 199 8.57 -12.46 10.78
N GLN A 200 7.64 -12.76 9.88
CA GLN A 200 6.21 -12.55 10.10
C GLN A 200 5.45 -13.88 10.00
N GLN A 201 4.49 -14.09 10.90
CA GLN A 201 3.53 -15.19 10.83
C GLN A 201 2.84 -15.24 9.45
N GLY A 202 2.81 -16.42 8.85
CA GLY A 202 2.08 -16.67 7.62
C GLY A 202 0.62 -16.99 7.88
N ILE A 203 -0.28 -16.17 7.34
CA ILE A 203 -1.72 -16.44 7.35
C ILE A 203 -2.05 -17.45 6.23
N PRO A 204 -2.87 -18.49 6.49
CA PRO A 204 -3.17 -19.55 5.53
C PRO A 204 -4.15 -19.08 4.44
N LEU A 205 -3.61 -18.40 3.42
CA LEU A 205 -4.38 -17.78 2.33
C LEU A 205 -4.30 -18.56 1.00
N ARG A 206 -3.88 -19.83 1.05
CA ARG A 206 -3.72 -20.65 -0.14
C ARG A 206 -5.10 -21.15 -0.61
N LEU A 207 -5.47 -20.79 -1.83
CA LEU A 207 -6.66 -21.29 -2.52
C LEU A 207 -6.46 -22.76 -2.94
N PRO A 208 -7.55 -23.52 -3.20
CA PRO A 208 -7.46 -24.91 -3.68
C PRO A 208 -6.55 -25.10 -4.90
N GLY A 209 -6.55 -24.15 -5.85
CA GLY A 209 -5.65 -24.14 -7.01
C GLY A 209 -4.19 -23.78 -6.71
N GLY A 210 -3.79 -23.75 -5.44
CA GLY A 210 -2.43 -23.50 -4.97
C GLY A 210 -1.96 -22.04 -5.02
N ARG A 211 -2.76 -21.12 -5.57
CA ARG A 211 -2.50 -19.67 -5.59
C ARG A 211 -2.80 -19.04 -4.24
N PHE A 212 -2.09 -17.97 -3.90
CA PHE A 212 -2.36 -17.18 -2.71
C PHE A 212 -3.22 -15.98 -3.06
N HIS A 213 -4.06 -15.56 -2.12
CA HIS A 213 -4.90 -14.39 -2.27
C HIS A 213 -4.81 -13.46 -1.06
N ASP A 214 -5.16 -12.20 -1.26
CA ASP A 214 -5.38 -11.22 -0.21
C ASP A 214 -6.34 -10.14 -0.74
N TYR A 215 -6.62 -9.13 0.08
CA TYR A 215 -7.54 -8.05 -0.25
C TYR A 215 -6.85 -6.71 -0.13
N ARG A 216 -7.02 -5.84 -1.13
CA ARG A 216 -6.59 -4.46 -1.03
C ARG A 216 -7.81 -3.59 -0.77
N MET A 217 -7.84 -2.99 0.41
CA MET A 217 -8.81 -1.97 0.78
C MET A 217 -8.21 -0.59 0.60
N LEU A 218 -8.95 0.34 0.01
CA LEU A 218 -8.59 1.74 -0.13
C LEU A 218 -9.53 2.60 0.72
N VAL A 219 -8.93 3.43 1.56
CA VAL A 219 -9.61 4.49 2.32
C VAL A 219 -8.99 5.83 1.93
N GLN A 220 -9.83 6.84 1.74
CA GLN A 220 -9.40 8.17 1.31
C GLN A 220 -10.22 9.22 2.03
N LYS A 221 -9.61 10.39 2.27
CA LYS A 221 -10.38 11.56 2.68
C LYS A 221 -11.28 12.02 1.54
N ASN A 222 -12.51 12.37 1.86
CA ASN A 222 -13.48 12.88 0.91
C ASN A 222 -13.42 14.43 0.80
N GLY A 223 -14.32 15.01 0.01
CA GLY A 223 -14.49 16.46 -0.15
C GLY A 223 -14.95 17.22 1.10
N HIS A 224 -15.10 16.53 2.25
CA HIS A 224 -15.38 17.12 3.55
C HIS A 224 -14.21 16.91 4.53
N GLY A 225 -13.07 16.42 4.07
CA GLY A 225 -11.89 16.21 4.92
C GLY A 225 -11.95 14.99 5.83
N VAL A 226 -13.01 14.17 5.74
CA VAL A 226 -13.19 12.98 6.58
C VAL A 226 -12.79 11.70 5.85
N TRP A 227 -12.23 10.74 6.59
CA TRP A 227 -11.89 9.41 6.07
C TRP A 227 -13.14 8.64 5.67
N GLU A 228 -13.14 8.07 4.46
CA GLU A 228 -14.23 7.26 3.94
C GLU A 228 -13.69 6.01 3.22
N PHE A 229 -14.46 4.93 3.29
CA PHE A 229 -14.22 3.75 2.50
C PHE A 229 -14.41 4.06 1.01
N THR A 230 -13.36 3.82 0.23
CA THR A 230 -13.43 4.02 -1.22
C THR A 230 -13.77 2.73 -1.94
N GLY A 231 -13.15 1.62 -1.52
CA GLY A 231 -13.47 0.31 -2.06
C GLY A 231 -12.47 -0.76 -1.65
N MET A 232 -12.83 -2.02 -1.91
CA MET A 232 -11.98 -3.17 -1.65
C MET A 232 -11.97 -4.12 -2.85
N ALA A 233 -10.80 -4.66 -3.17
CA ALA A 233 -10.65 -5.61 -4.27
C ALA A 233 -9.80 -6.80 -3.84
N GLY A 234 -10.23 -8.00 -4.23
CA GLY A 234 -9.46 -9.22 -4.08
C GLY A 234 -8.29 -9.26 -5.07
N ARG A 235 -7.16 -9.80 -4.63
CA ARG A 235 -6.00 -10.05 -5.49
C ARG A 235 -5.65 -11.52 -5.43
N VAL A 236 -5.50 -12.14 -6.59
CA VAL A 236 -5.09 -13.54 -6.69
C VAL A 236 -3.74 -13.60 -7.38
N GLY A 237 -2.78 -14.24 -6.72
CA GLY A 237 -1.40 -14.34 -7.19
C GLY A 237 -1.25 -15.19 -8.44
N ALA A 238 -0.14 -14.97 -9.16
CA ALA A 238 0.25 -15.85 -10.25
C ALA A 238 0.47 -17.28 -9.74
N ALA A 239 0.29 -18.27 -10.62
CA ALA A 239 0.66 -19.65 -10.32
C ALA A 239 2.13 -19.71 -9.86
N ARG A 240 2.41 -20.55 -8.85
CA ARG A 240 3.76 -20.72 -8.25
C ARG A 240 4.35 -19.43 -7.62
N SER A 241 3.54 -18.41 -7.36
CA SER A 241 3.96 -17.24 -6.57
C SER A 241 3.48 -17.36 -5.13
N VAL A 242 4.30 -16.89 -4.18
CA VAL A 242 3.94 -16.80 -2.75
C VAL A 242 3.20 -15.52 -2.38
N THR A 243 2.94 -14.64 -3.35
CA THR A 243 2.28 -13.35 -3.12
C THR A 243 1.14 -13.16 -4.12
N SER A 244 0.10 -12.45 -3.71
CA SER A 244 -1.03 -12.04 -4.55
C SER A 244 -0.75 -10.80 -5.44
N ASN A 245 0.48 -10.28 -5.44
CA ASN A 245 0.79 -9.00 -6.06
C ASN A 245 0.55 -8.99 -7.58
N LEU A 246 -0.27 -8.04 -8.05
CA LEU A 246 -0.58 -7.84 -9.47
C LEU A 246 0.65 -7.61 -10.37
N HIS A 247 1.68 -6.94 -9.84
CA HIS A 247 2.95 -6.72 -10.57
C HIS A 247 3.70 -8.02 -10.91
N GLY A 248 3.34 -9.13 -10.25
CA GLY A 248 3.94 -10.44 -10.45
C GLY A 248 3.16 -11.37 -11.37
N GLY A 249 2.17 -10.86 -12.12
CA GLY A 249 1.29 -11.66 -12.98
C GLY A 249 0.00 -12.14 -12.31
N GLY A 250 -0.36 -11.58 -11.15
CA GLY A 250 -1.66 -11.82 -10.52
C GLY A 250 -2.79 -11.05 -11.20
N HIS A 251 -4.04 -11.44 -10.90
CA HIS A 251 -5.24 -10.75 -11.37
C HIS A 251 -6.06 -10.21 -10.19
N ALA A 252 -6.92 -9.22 -10.48
CA ALA A 252 -7.83 -8.63 -9.51
C ALA A 252 -9.23 -9.20 -9.70
N VAL A 253 -9.98 -9.30 -8.62
CA VAL A 253 -11.35 -9.81 -8.58
C VAL A 253 -12.14 -8.90 -7.63
N ARG A 254 -13.45 -8.73 -7.86
CA ARG A 254 -14.32 -8.05 -6.88
C ARG A 254 -14.19 -8.72 -5.51
N ALA A 255 -14.06 -7.92 -4.45
CA ALA A 255 -13.81 -8.45 -3.11
C ALA A 255 -14.97 -9.33 -2.64
N GLU A 256 -16.21 -8.89 -2.86
CA GLU A 256 -17.44 -9.62 -2.57
C GLU A 256 -17.44 -11.03 -3.17
N ILE A 257 -17.03 -11.15 -4.45
CA ILE A 257 -17.00 -12.45 -5.16
C ILE A 257 -15.94 -13.38 -4.54
N LEU A 258 -14.74 -12.85 -4.31
CA LEU A 258 -13.65 -13.65 -3.78
C LEU A 258 -13.90 -14.05 -2.31
N LEU A 259 -14.41 -13.15 -1.49
CA LEU A 259 -14.76 -13.41 -0.08
C LEU A 259 -15.91 -14.40 0.04
N LYS A 260 -17.00 -14.23 -0.71
CA LYS A 260 -18.12 -15.18 -0.72
C LYS A 260 -17.63 -16.59 -1.04
N LYS A 261 -16.79 -16.74 -2.08
CA LYS A 261 -16.21 -18.03 -2.45
C LYS A 261 -15.26 -18.57 -1.38
N TRP A 262 -14.48 -17.71 -0.74
CA TRP A 262 -13.49 -18.09 0.27
C TRP A 262 -14.12 -18.53 1.59
N LEU A 263 -15.15 -17.81 2.03
CA LEU A 263 -15.84 -17.99 3.30
C LEU A 263 -17.05 -18.94 3.21
N GLY A 264 -17.55 -19.21 2.00
CA GLY A 264 -18.68 -20.11 1.77
C GLY A 264 -20.05 -19.53 2.14
N SER A 265 -20.14 -18.25 2.52
CA SER A 265 -21.40 -17.58 2.88
C SER A 265 -21.36 -16.11 2.44
N ALA A 266 -22.47 -15.64 1.87
CA ALA A 266 -22.64 -14.25 1.48
C ALA A 266 -22.80 -13.35 2.72
N GLU A 267 -23.59 -13.77 3.70
CA GLU A 267 -23.81 -13.02 4.95
C GLU A 267 -22.50 -12.85 5.71
N LYS A 268 -21.69 -13.92 5.79
CA LYS A 268 -20.36 -13.87 6.42
C LYS A 268 -19.43 -12.94 5.66
N SER A 269 -19.46 -12.96 4.33
CA SER A 269 -18.69 -12.05 3.49
C SER A 269 -19.05 -10.59 3.78
N ASP A 270 -20.33 -10.24 3.76
CA ASP A 270 -20.79 -8.85 3.98
C ASP A 270 -20.42 -8.33 5.36
N ARG A 271 -20.56 -9.18 6.39
CA ARG A 271 -20.12 -8.85 7.76
C ARG A 271 -18.61 -8.60 7.83
N VAL A 272 -17.81 -9.43 7.17
CA VAL A 272 -16.35 -9.26 7.14
C VAL A 272 -15.96 -7.99 6.39
N ILE A 273 -16.64 -7.64 5.29
CA ILE A 273 -16.41 -6.39 4.56
C ILE A 273 -16.68 -5.18 5.46
N LYS A 274 -17.82 -5.15 6.17
CA LYS A 274 -18.16 -4.07 7.12
C LYS A 274 -17.12 -3.96 8.26
N ASN A 275 -16.66 -5.08 8.79
CA ASN A 275 -15.62 -5.09 9.82
C ASN A 275 -14.28 -4.60 9.28
N ALA A 276 -13.92 -4.96 8.04
CA ALA A 276 -12.71 -4.48 7.38
C ALA A 276 -12.77 -2.98 7.12
N GLU A 277 -13.92 -2.46 6.67
CA GLU A 277 -14.17 -1.04 6.51
C GLU A 277 -13.97 -0.27 7.84
N LYS A 278 -14.62 -0.70 8.92
CA LYS A 278 -14.45 -0.09 10.25
C LYS A 278 -12.98 -0.08 10.67
N LEU A 279 -12.30 -1.23 10.57
CA LEU A 279 -10.87 -1.33 10.87
C LEU A 279 -10.03 -0.38 10.00
N GLY A 280 -10.35 -0.25 8.71
CA GLY A 280 -9.66 0.62 7.78
C GLY A 280 -9.74 2.09 8.13
N LEU A 281 -10.95 2.55 8.49
CA LEU A 281 -11.20 3.93 8.91
C LEU A 281 -10.49 4.25 10.22
N GLU A 282 -10.62 3.37 11.22
CA GLU A 282 -9.93 3.52 12.51
C GLU A 282 -8.40 3.51 12.35
N ALA A 283 -7.88 2.62 11.50
CA ALA A 283 -6.46 2.54 11.21
C ALA A 283 -5.95 3.79 10.50
N ALA A 284 -6.72 4.34 9.55
CA ALA A 284 -6.33 5.55 8.84
C ALA A 284 -6.30 6.78 9.75
N ALA A 285 -7.33 6.95 10.58
CA ALA A 285 -7.37 8.01 11.58
C ALA A 285 -6.20 7.91 12.57
N TYR A 286 -5.91 6.71 13.07
CA TYR A 286 -4.80 6.50 14.02
C TYR A 286 -3.42 6.73 13.39
N LEU A 287 -3.21 6.30 12.14
CA LEU A 287 -1.96 6.55 11.43
C LEU A 287 -1.79 8.03 11.09
N GLU A 288 -2.89 8.73 10.77
CA GLU A 288 -2.84 10.17 10.56
C GLU A 288 -2.46 10.91 11.85
N ASP A 289 -3.05 10.54 12.98
CA ASP A 289 -2.69 11.09 14.30
C ASP A 289 -1.20 10.84 14.62
N SER A 290 -0.69 9.65 14.27
CA SER A 290 0.70 9.25 14.53
C SER A 290 1.74 9.85 13.58
N PHE A 291 1.38 10.15 12.33
CA PHE A 291 2.34 10.52 11.27
C PHE A 291 2.04 11.86 10.59
N SER A 292 0.92 12.51 10.94
CA SER A 292 0.38 13.74 10.38
C SER A 292 0.06 13.68 8.88
N ALA A 293 -0.91 14.51 8.47
CA ALA A 293 -1.18 14.87 7.07
C ALA A 293 -1.23 13.67 6.11
N LEU A 294 -2.30 12.88 6.24
CA LEU A 294 -2.59 11.78 5.33
C LEU A 294 -3.93 12.02 4.59
N CYS A 295 -4.01 11.69 3.31
CA CYS A 295 -5.24 11.80 2.52
C CYS A 295 -5.71 10.47 1.91
N GLU A 296 -4.83 9.48 1.82
CA GLU A 296 -5.17 8.17 1.29
C GLU A 296 -4.25 7.08 1.84
N LEU A 297 -4.82 5.89 2.06
CA LEU A 297 -4.10 4.70 2.45
C LEU A 297 -4.73 3.47 1.78
N ALA A 298 -3.89 2.55 1.31
CA ALA A 298 -4.36 1.18 1.08
C ALA A 298 -3.86 0.25 2.17
N LEU A 299 -4.77 -0.56 2.70
CA LEU A 299 -4.46 -1.66 3.58
C LEU A 299 -4.50 -2.95 2.75
N ASP A 300 -3.39 -3.68 2.78
CA ASP A 300 -3.32 -5.04 2.24
C ASP A 300 -3.71 -5.99 3.39
N LEU A 301 -4.88 -6.62 3.26
CA LEU A 301 -5.52 -7.43 4.29
C LEU A 301 -5.47 -8.92 3.93
N ALA A 302 -5.12 -9.74 4.91
CA ALA A 302 -5.34 -11.17 4.90
C ALA A 302 -6.61 -11.49 5.67
N ILE A 303 -7.50 -12.28 5.07
CA ILE A 303 -8.74 -12.73 5.70
C ILE A 303 -8.73 -14.25 5.68
N ASP A 304 -8.68 -14.88 6.84
CA ASP A 304 -8.66 -16.35 6.94
C ASP A 304 -10.05 -16.97 6.71
N ARG A 305 -10.16 -18.30 6.83
CA ARG A 305 -11.42 -19.02 6.59
C ARG A 305 -12.46 -18.74 7.68
N GLU A 306 -12.01 -18.37 8.87
CA GLU A 306 -12.85 -18.00 9.99
C GLU A 306 -13.41 -16.58 9.83
N GLY A 307 -12.80 -15.77 8.96
CA GLY A 307 -13.17 -14.37 8.72
C GLY A 307 -12.39 -13.38 9.60
N ARG A 308 -11.32 -13.83 10.26
CA ARG A 308 -10.43 -12.95 11.02
C ARG A 308 -9.59 -12.12 10.05
N ILE A 309 -9.51 -10.83 10.33
CA ILE A 309 -8.85 -9.83 9.48
C ILE A 309 -7.47 -9.52 10.04
N TYR A 310 -6.45 -9.62 9.19
CA TYR A 310 -5.07 -9.30 9.50
C TYR A 310 -4.54 -8.21 8.54
N VAL A 311 -3.94 -7.14 9.08
CA VAL A 311 -3.28 -6.10 8.29
C VAL A 311 -1.85 -6.53 7.97
N LEU A 312 -1.59 -6.89 6.70
CA LEU A 312 -0.27 -7.34 6.26
C LEU A 312 0.69 -6.17 6.01
N GLU A 313 0.17 -5.10 5.42
CA GLU A 313 0.91 -3.90 5.02
C GLU A 313 -0.03 -2.70 4.85
N VAL A 314 0.47 -1.50 5.15
CA VAL A 314 -0.19 -0.23 4.81
C VAL A 314 0.64 0.52 3.78
N ASN A 315 -0.02 1.05 2.75
CA ASN A 315 0.62 1.73 1.63
C ASN A 315 0.05 3.14 1.43
N PRO A 316 0.88 4.20 1.57
CA PRO A 316 0.44 5.59 1.41
C PRO A 316 0.41 6.06 -0.05
N LYS A 317 0.87 5.26 -1.03
CA LYS A 317 0.83 5.65 -2.45
C LYS A 317 0.20 4.54 -3.30
N PRO A 318 -1.06 4.18 -3.01
CA PRO A 318 -1.68 2.96 -3.51
C PRO A 318 -1.90 2.97 -5.03
N ALA A 319 -1.79 1.79 -5.63
CA ALA A 319 -2.16 1.55 -7.02
C ALA A 319 -3.69 1.44 -7.12
N ARG A 320 -4.33 2.20 -8.00
CA ARG A 320 -5.79 2.21 -8.21
C ARG A 320 -6.23 1.21 -9.26
N GLU A 321 -5.28 0.74 -10.07
CA GLU A 321 -5.48 -0.19 -11.18
C GLU A 321 -6.05 -1.55 -10.74
N VAL A 322 -6.04 -1.85 -9.43
CA VAL A 322 -6.71 -3.02 -8.87
C VAL A 322 -8.22 -3.00 -9.13
N PHE A 323 -8.87 -1.84 -9.04
CA PHE A 323 -10.32 -1.69 -9.24
C PHE A 323 -10.69 -1.83 -10.72
N ALA A 324 -9.97 -1.13 -11.60
CA ALA A 324 -10.14 -1.26 -13.05
C ALA A 324 -9.97 -2.72 -13.51
N ARG A 325 -8.94 -3.43 -13.01
CA ARG A 325 -8.70 -4.85 -13.34
C ARG A 325 -9.72 -5.81 -12.73
N ALA A 326 -10.42 -5.40 -11.68
CA ALA A 326 -11.52 -6.16 -11.08
C ALA A 326 -12.87 -5.91 -11.79
N GLY A 327 -12.90 -5.05 -12.81
CA GLY A 327 -14.12 -4.64 -13.49
C GLY A 327 -14.94 -3.58 -12.73
N ASP A 328 -14.35 -2.94 -11.72
CA ASP A 328 -15.01 -1.92 -10.90
C ASP A 328 -14.61 -0.50 -11.34
N GLY A 329 -15.23 -0.07 -12.45
CA GLY A 329 -14.99 1.25 -13.04
C GLY A 329 -15.43 2.41 -12.14
N GLY A 330 -16.53 2.23 -11.40
CA GLY A 330 -17.06 3.23 -10.48
C GLY A 330 -16.09 3.52 -9.33
N THR A 331 -15.63 2.48 -8.64
CA THR A 331 -14.63 2.63 -7.57
C THR A 331 -13.30 3.13 -8.12
N TYR A 332 -12.89 2.70 -9.32
CA TYR A 332 -11.67 3.21 -9.96
C TYR A 332 -11.75 4.72 -10.17
N HIS A 333 -12.88 5.22 -10.69
CA HIS A 333 -13.11 6.65 -10.90
C HIS A 333 -13.17 7.43 -9.57
N LYS A 334 -13.96 6.94 -8.59
CA LYS A 334 -14.01 7.52 -7.23
C LYS A 334 -12.60 7.63 -6.63
N ALA A 335 -11.80 6.57 -6.75
CA ALA A 335 -10.44 6.52 -6.23
C ALA A 335 -9.48 7.54 -6.87
N LEU A 336 -9.73 7.92 -8.12
CA LEU A 336 -8.96 8.93 -8.82
C LEU A 336 -9.29 10.34 -8.30
N ILE A 337 -10.58 10.65 -8.15
CA ILE A 337 -11.08 11.99 -7.87
C ILE A 337 -10.89 12.39 -6.40
N ARG A 338 -11.02 11.45 -5.45
CA ARG A 338 -11.02 11.75 -4.01
C ARG A 338 -9.88 12.62 -3.49
N PRO A 339 -8.60 12.42 -3.87
CA PRO A 339 -7.54 13.31 -3.40
C PRO A 339 -7.64 14.74 -3.92
N LEU A 340 -8.34 14.96 -5.03
CA LEU A 340 -8.59 16.29 -5.58
C LEU A 340 -9.75 16.97 -4.84
N GLU A 341 -10.84 16.25 -4.56
CA GLU A 341 -11.91 16.71 -3.66
C GLU A 341 -11.35 17.14 -2.30
N TYR A 342 -10.48 16.32 -1.71
CA TYR A 342 -9.81 16.64 -0.46
C TYR A 342 -8.89 17.87 -0.56
N ALA A 343 -8.14 18.00 -1.67
CA ALA A 343 -7.27 19.16 -1.88
C ALA A 343 -8.06 20.47 -1.94
N LEU A 344 -9.23 20.45 -2.59
CA LEU A 344 -10.14 21.60 -2.67
C LEU A 344 -10.75 21.93 -1.33
N TRP A 345 -11.21 20.92 -0.59
CA TRP A 345 -11.67 21.09 0.77
C TRP A 345 -10.60 21.77 1.63
N MET A 346 -9.35 21.28 1.60
CA MET A 346 -8.26 21.89 2.35
C MET A 346 -7.97 23.32 1.88
N TYR A 347 -8.06 23.62 0.58
CA TYR A 347 -7.83 24.97 0.06
C TYR A 347 -8.89 25.95 0.60
N ASN A 348 -10.15 25.56 0.57
CA ASN A 348 -11.27 26.39 1.04
C ASN A 348 -11.29 26.56 2.57
N ASN A 349 -10.82 25.57 3.33
CA ASN A 349 -10.84 25.59 4.80
C ASN A 349 -9.53 26.09 5.44
N LYS A 350 -8.51 26.44 4.65
CA LYS A 350 -7.24 27.01 5.16
C LYS A 350 -7.40 28.36 5.87
N ASN A 351 -8.53 29.06 5.65
CA ASN A 351 -8.84 30.36 6.23
C ASN A 351 -9.88 30.28 7.37
N THR A 352 -10.32 29.09 7.77
CA THR A 352 -11.28 28.93 8.88
C THR A 352 -10.48 28.71 10.18
N PRO A 353 -10.59 29.59 11.19
CA PRO A 353 -9.92 29.38 12.46
C PRO A 353 -10.38 28.04 13.05
N SER A 354 -9.41 27.18 13.38
CA SER A 354 -9.67 25.90 14.04
C SER A 354 -10.45 26.16 15.31
N SER A 355 -11.72 25.76 15.36
CA SER A 355 -12.46 25.69 16.62
C SER A 355 -11.64 24.83 17.58
N ALA A 356 -11.15 25.44 18.65
CA ALA A 356 -10.43 24.75 19.71
C ALA A 356 -11.26 23.54 20.14
N LYS A 357 -10.61 22.37 20.22
CA LYS A 357 -11.19 21.21 20.86
C LYS A 357 -11.37 21.56 22.33
N THR A 358 -12.59 21.88 22.74
CA THR A 358 -12.98 21.89 24.15
C THR A 358 -12.71 20.48 24.67
N THR A 359 -11.72 20.37 25.54
CA THR A 359 -11.45 19.16 26.30
C THR A 359 -12.24 19.38 27.58
N GLU A 360 -13.42 18.77 27.67
CA GLU A 360 -14.10 18.65 28.97
C GLU A 360 -13.42 17.50 29.71
N GLU A 361 -12.97 17.80 30.93
CA GLU A 361 -12.39 16.88 31.92
C GLU A 361 -13.39 15.87 32.46
#